data_AF-A0A7C6WP35-F1
#
_entry.id   AF-A0A7C6WP35-F1
#
_cell.length_a   1.000
_cell.length_b   1.000
_cell.length_c   1.000
_cell.angle_alpha   90.00
_cell.angle_beta   90.00
_cell.angle_gamma   90.00
#
_symmetry.space_group_name_H-M   'P 1'
#
loop_
_entity.id
_entity.type
_entity.pdbx_description
1 polymer ?
#
loop_
_entity_poly.entity_id
_entity_poly.type
_entity_poly.pdbx_seq_one_letter_code
_entity_poly.pdbx_strand_id
1 'polypeptide(L)'
;VVIMNEKAKELGMKNTHFLDCTGLTDEGHYSTAYDVALMSRELVTKHPMILEYTSIWMDSFRGGEFELTNTNKLVKFYSGADGLKTGFTRAAGHCLSATATRNNMRLISVVLGGADSNSRFAQSRKLLDHGFANYESKKVNEKGGEVREVVIKKGLENIAKAVYVDDLSLLLSRGQKDKVKREIRVMKSIAAPVKKGQKIGEVIYKVDEKEIGRIDLICDRDVEKASFTKMFKRLFTNWYNIGRSVE
;
A
#
# COMPACT_ATOMS: atom_id res chain seq x y z
N VAL A 1 -4.11 8.93 -25.44
CA VAL A 1 -5.16 9.71 -24.76
C VAL A 1 -6.26 8.82 -24.19
N VAL A 2 -6.95 8.01 -24.99
CA VAL A 2 -8.00 7.09 -24.51
C VAL A 2 -7.53 6.24 -23.32
N ILE A 3 -6.39 5.55 -23.45
CA ILE A 3 -5.78 4.73 -22.39
C ILE A 3 -5.47 5.53 -21.11
N MET A 4 -5.10 6.82 -21.24
CA MET A 4 -4.83 7.68 -20.08
C MET A 4 -6.11 7.98 -19.31
N ASN A 5 -7.20 8.27 -20.02
CA ASN A 5 -8.51 8.52 -19.41
C ASN A 5 -9.14 7.25 -18.83
N GLU A 6 -8.91 6.09 -19.43
CA GLU A 6 -9.30 4.79 -18.85
C GLU A 6 -8.57 4.53 -17.54
N LYS A 7 -7.24 4.69 -17.53
CA LYS A 7 -6.44 4.54 -16.30
C LYS A 7 -6.86 5.56 -15.23
N ALA A 8 -7.16 6.81 -15.60
CA ALA A 8 -7.66 7.81 -14.65
C ALA A 8 -8.96 7.34 -13.97
N LYS A 9 -9.90 6.75 -14.73
CA LYS A 9 -11.14 6.17 -14.19
C LYS A 9 -10.85 4.99 -13.26
N GLU A 10 -9.97 4.08 -13.64
CA GLU A 10 -9.56 2.94 -12.79
C GLU A 10 -8.97 3.39 -11.45
N LEU A 11 -8.18 4.46 -11.46
CA LEU A 11 -7.58 5.05 -10.26
C LEU A 11 -8.57 5.85 -9.42
N GLY A 12 -9.79 6.07 -9.90
CA GLY A 12 -10.80 6.88 -9.23
C GLY A 12 -10.53 8.39 -9.30
N MET A 13 -9.78 8.85 -10.31
CA MET A 13 -9.51 10.27 -10.57
C MET A 13 -10.76 10.92 -11.19
N LYS A 14 -11.71 11.31 -10.33
CA LYS A 14 -13.04 11.77 -10.73
C LYS A 14 -13.05 13.13 -11.41
N ASN A 15 -11.99 13.92 -11.25
CA ASN A 15 -11.90 15.30 -11.71
C ASN A 15 -10.67 15.48 -12.60
N THR A 16 -10.44 14.52 -13.51
CA THR A 16 -9.33 14.55 -14.47
C THR A 16 -9.80 14.18 -15.87
N HIS A 17 -9.36 14.95 -16.86
CA HIS A 17 -9.52 14.64 -18.28
C HIS A 17 -8.25 15.03 -19.05
N PHE A 18 -7.69 14.08 -19.77
CA PHE A 18 -6.51 14.28 -20.61
C PHE A 18 -6.92 14.44 -22.07
N LEU A 19 -6.36 15.44 -22.75
CA LEU A 19 -6.52 15.66 -24.19
C LEU A 19 -5.30 15.26 -25.01
N ASP A 20 -4.12 15.20 -24.38
CA ASP A 20 -2.86 14.79 -25.01
C ASP A 20 -1.92 14.10 -23.99
N CYS A 21 -0.72 13.70 -24.42
CA CYS A 21 0.29 13.03 -23.57
C CYS A 21 1.37 13.95 -22.98
N THR A 22 1.32 15.25 -23.29
CA THR A 22 2.33 16.27 -22.97
C THR A 22 1.87 17.27 -21.90
N GLY A 23 0.56 17.47 -21.74
CA GLY A 23 -0.02 18.43 -20.81
C GLY A 23 -0.01 19.87 -21.33
N LEU A 24 -0.09 20.08 -22.65
CA LEU A 24 -0.23 21.42 -23.21
C LEU A 24 -1.61 22.00 -22.87
N THR A 25 -1.68 23.33 -22.75
CA THR A 25 -2.93 24.01 -22.39
C THR A 25 -3.95 23.85 -23.50
N ASP A 26 -5.07 23.21 -23.16
CA ASP A 26 -6.22 23.06 -24.06
C ASP A 26 -7.52 23.04 -23.24
N GLU A 27 -8.61 23.50 -23.83
CA GLU A 27 -9.91 23.60 -23.17
C GLU A 27 -10.45 22.19 -22.90
N GLY A 28 -10.68 21.87 -21.62
CA GLY A 28 -11.07 20.52 -21.20
C GLY A 28 -9.90 19.63 -20.79
N HIS A 29 -8.64 20.09 -20.88
CA HIS A 29 -7.49 19.39 -20.30
C HIS A 29 -7.29 19.82 -18.83
N TYR A 30 -7.70 18.98 -17.87
CA TYR A 30 -7.65 19.34 -16.45
C TYR A 30 -7.39 18.16 -15.51
N SER A 31 -6.99 18.49 -14.29
CA SER A 31 -6.88 17.56 -13.16
C SER A 31 -7.04 18.34 -11.84
N THR A 32 -6.94 17.65 -10.70
CA THR A 32 -6.95 18.25 -9.36
C THR A 32 -5.76 17.80 -8.53
N ALA A 33 -5.45 18.53 -7.46
CA ALA A 33 -4.34 18.15 -6.58
C ALA A 33 -4.52 16.75 -5.98
N TYR A 34 -5.76 16.38 -5.64
CA TYR A 34 -6.09 15.05 -5.12
C TYR A 34 -5.89 13.95 -6.16
N ASP A 35 -6.39 14.14 -7.38
CA ASP A 35 -6.25 13.15 -8.45
C ASP A 35 -4.78 12.96 -8.86
N VAL A 36 -4.01 14.05 -8.94
CA VAL A 36 -2.55 13.98 -9.15
C VAL A 36 -1.88 13.22 -8.00
N ALA A 37 -2.30 13.40 -6.76
CA ALA A 37 -1.77 12.63 -5.64
C ALA A 37 -2.10 11.13 -5.74
N LEU A 38 -3.30 10.78 -6.20
CA LEU A 38 -3.68 9.38 -6.47
C LEU A 38 -2.81 8.75 -7.56
N MET A 39 -2.63 9.46 -8.67
CA MET A 39 -1.76 9.03 -9.77
C MET A 39 -0.30 8.89 -9.32
N SER A 40 0.23 9.88 -8.60
CA SER A 40 1.58 9.81 -8.05
C SER A 40 1.73 8.65 -7.07
N ARG A 41 0.71 8.34 -6.25
CA ARG A 41 0.72 7.18 -5.35
C ARG A 41 0.78 5.87 -6.13
N GLU A 42 -0.05 5.71 -7.16
CA GLU A 42 0.01 4.52 -8.03
C GLU A 42 1.41 4.38 -8.64
N LEU A 43 1.94 5.46 -9.19
CA LEU A 43 3.25 5.48 -9.85
C LEU A 43 4.37 5.02 -8.91
N VAL A 44 4.46 5.56 -7.69
CA VAL A 44 5.54 5.20 -6.74
C VAL A 44 5.35 3.84 -6.07
N THR A 45 4.12 3.30 -6.01
CA THR A 45 3.85 2.03 -5.32
C THR A 45 3.78 0.83 -6.26
N LYS A 46 3.30 1.01 -7.49
CA LYS A 46 3.15 -0.07 -8.49
C LYS A 46 4.24 -0.05 -9.54
N HIS A 47 4.92 1.07 -9.74
CA HIS A 47 5.96 1.23 -10.76
C HIS A 47 7.24 1.85 -10.18
N PRO A 48 7.85 1.26 -9.13
CA PRO A 48 8.91 1.90 -8.36
C PRO A 48 10.17 2.25 -9.17
N MET A 49 10.43 1.58 -10.30
CA MET A 49 11.52 1.93 -11.23
C MET A 49 11.47 3.39 -11.68
N ILE A 50 10.30 4.04 -11.69
CA ILE A 50 10.19 5.47 -12.03
C ILE A 50 11.07 6.35 -11.13
N LEU A 51 11.27 5.96 -9.88
CA LEU A 51 12.07 6.72 -8.91
C LEU A 51 13.56 6.68 -9.25
N GLU A 52 14.03 5.64 -9.95
CA GLU A 52 15.41 5.57 -10.44
C GLU A 52 15.69 6.70 -11.43
N TYR A 53 14.69 7.07 -12.24
CA TYR A 53 14.80 8.17 -13.20
C TYR A 53 14.50 9.53 -12.56
N THR A 54 13.43 9.64 -11.78
CA THR A 54 13.00 10.95 -11.23
C THR A 54 13.92 11.49 -10.13
N SER A 55 14.78 10.65 -9.56
CA SER A 55 15.81 11.03 -8.58
C SER A 55 17.14 11.46 -9.19
N ILE A 56 17.33 11.32 -10.50
CA ILE A 56 18.55 11.79 -11.17
C ILE A 56 18.55 13.31 -11.13
N TRP A 57 19.60 13.91 -10.57
CA TRP A 57 19.74 15.36 -10.53
C TRP A 57 20.15 15.94 -11.89
N MET A 58 21.08 15.28 -12.56
CA MET A 58 21.71 15.76 -13.78
C MET A 58 22.14 14.55 -14.60
N ASP A 59 21.88 14.60 -15.89
CA ASP A 59 22.25 13.53 -16.81
C ASP A 59 22.69 14.10 -18.16
N SER A 60 23.54 13.35 -18.84
CA SER A 60 24.08 13.69 -20.15
C SER A 60 23.46 12.83 -21.24
N PHE A 61 23.15 13.46 -22.36
CA PHE A 61 22.54 12.87 -23.53
C PHE A 61 23.48 13.01 -24.72
N ARG A 62 23.26 12.19 -25.76
CA ARG A 62 24.02 12.22 -27.01
C ARG A 62 25.54 12.09 -26.79
N GLY A 63 25.94 11.16 -25.91
CA GLY A 63 27.35 10.90 -25.64
C GLY A 63 28.07 12.03 -24.89
N GLY A 64 27.35 12.92 -24.20
CA GLY A 64 27.94 14.01 -23.41
C GLY A 64 27.78 15.40 -24.03
N GLU A 65 27.22 15.52 -25.23
CA GLU A 65 27.06 16.81 -25.92
C GLU A 65 25.95 17.69 -25.34
N PHE A 66 25.01 17.10 -24.59
CA PHE A 66 23.86 17.81 -24.05
C PHE A 66 23.56 17.36 -22.62
N GLU A 67 23.57 18.29 -21.67
CA GLU A 67 23.27 18.00 -20.27
C GLU A 67 21.92 18.58 -19.88
N LEU A 68 21.12 17.80 -19.17
CA LEU A 68 19.87 18.26 -18.58
C LEU A 68 19.95 18.17 -17.06
N THR A 69 19.50 19.26 -16.43
CA THR A 69 19.27 19.28 -14.99
C THR A 69 17.80 19.02 -14.71
N ASN A 70 17.54 18.23 -13.67
CA ASN A 70 16.21 17.95 -13.19
C ASN A 70 15.51 19.25 -12.79
N THR A 71 14.36 19.50 -13.42
CA THR A 71 13.53 20.67 -13.13
C THR A 71 13.00 20.68 -11.69
N ASN A 72 12.89 19.51 -11.06
CA ASN A 72 12.51 19.37 -9.66
C ASN A 72 13.71 19.57 -8.73
N LYS A 73 13.91 20.81 -8.29
CA LYS A 73 14.99 21.19 -7.37
C LYS A 73 14.95 20.45 -6.03
N LEU A 74 13.81 19.90 -5.60
CA LEU A 74 13.74 19.17 -4.32
C LEU A 74 14.63 17.92 -4.30
N VAL A 75 14.81 17.26 -5.45
CA VAL A 75 15.67 16.07 -5.57
C VAL A 75 17.10 16.33 -5.06
N LYS A 76 17.63 17.53 -5.30
CA LYS A 76 18.97 17.91 -4.81
C LYS A 76 18.97 18.55 -3.42
N PHE A 77 17.93 19.32 -3.09
CA PHE A 77 17.94 20.22 -1.93
C PHE A 77 17.00 19.82 -0.79
N TYR A 78 16.30 18.70 -0.90
CA TYR A 78 15.40 18.21 0.15
C TYR A 78 15.70 16.75 0.47
N SER A 79 16.15 16.50 1.71
CA SER A 79 16.52 15.15 2.15
C SER A 79 15.35 14.17 2.02
N GLY A 80 15.62 13.07 1.31
CA GLY A 80 14.68 12.00 1.02
C GLY A 80 13.81 12.22 -0.22
N ALA A 81 13.93 13.34 -0.93
CA ALA A 81 13.17 13.57 -2.16
C ALA A 81 13.74 12.79 -3.35
N ASP A 82 12.86 12.12 -4.08
CA ASP A 82 13.21 11.26 -5.23
C ASP A 82 12.26 11.44 -6.42
N GLY A 83 11.41 12.48 -6.41
CA GLY A 83 10.50 12.77 -7.51
C GLY A 83 9.47 13.87 -7.20
N LEU A 84 8.44 14.07 -8.03
CA LEU A 84 8.19 13.38 -9.31
C LEU A 84 8.25 14.34 -10.49
N LYS A 85 7.40 15.37 -10.52
CA LYS A 85 7.20 16.17 -11.73
C LYS A 85 6.85 17.61 -11.44
N THR A 86 7.56 18.52 -12.12
CA THR A 86 7.19 19.94 -12.20
C THR A 86 6.27 20.18 -13.40
N GLY A 87 5.44 21.22 -13.33
CA GLY A 87 4.62 21.70 -14.45
C GLY A 87 4.58 23.23 -14.46
N PHE A 88 4.50 23.80 -15.65
CA PHE A 88 4.27 25.24 -15.83
C PHE A 88 3.65 25.53 -17.19
N THR A 89 2.54 26.25 -17.18
CA THR A 89 2.05 27.04 -18.31
C THR A 89 1.58 28.38 -17.76
N ARG A 90 1.42 29.39 -18.63
CA ARG A 90 0.88 30.69 -18.20
C ARG A 90 -0.50 30.56 -17.56
N ALA A 91 -1.32 29.60 -18.02
CA ALA A 91 -2.65 29.35 -17.49
C ALA A 91 -2.63 28.52 -16.19
N ALA A 92 -1.75 27.52 -16.09
CA ALA A 92 -1.70 26.61 -14.93
C ALA A 92 -0.90 27.16 -13.74
N GLY A 93 -0.04 28.16 -13.95
CA GLY A 93 0.92 28.62 -12.96
C GLY A 93 2.01 27.57 -12.68
N HIS A 94 2.72 27.71 -11.56
CA HIS A 94 3.80 26.81 -11.18
C HIS A 94 3.29 25.61 -10.36
N CYS A 95 3.31 24.43 -10.96
CA CYS A 95 2.84 23.19 -10.35
C CYS A 95 4.01 22.26 -9.96
N LEU A 96 3.79 21.43 -8.94
CA LEU A 96 4.71 20.40 -8.47
C LEU A 96 3.96 19.24 -7.84
N SER A 97 4.20 18.02 -8.31
CA SER A 97 4.00 16.81 -7.52
C SER A 97 5.37 16.31 -7.05
N ALA A 98 5.59 16.34 -5.74
CA ALA A 98 6.84 15.91 -5.13
C ALA A 98 6.61 14.72 -4.21
N THR A 99 7.59 13.82 -4.14
CA THR A 99 7.61 12.72 -3.17
C THR A 99 8.91 12.73 -2.41
N ALA A 100 8.84 12.30 -1.15
CA ALA A 100 10.00 12.04 -0.33
C ALA A 100 9.75 10.87 0.62
N THR A 101 10.81 10.20 1.02
CA THR A 101 10.78 9.11 2.01
C THR A 101 11.70 9.37 3.18
N ARG A 102 11.23 9.12 4.41
CA ARG A 102 12.01 9.17 5.65
C ARG A 102 11.46 8.10 6.61
N ASN A 103 12.33 7.34 7.28
CA ASN A 103 11.94 6.35 8.28
C ASN A 103 10.81 5.40 7.83
N ASN A 104 10.91 4.82 6.63
CA ASN A 104 9.90 3.96 6.00
C ASN A 104 8.50 4.60 5.83
N MET A 105 8.41 5.93 5.88
CA MET A 105 7.21 6.68 5.54
C MET A 105 7.47 7.48 4.26
N ARG A 106 6.70 7.20 3.22
CA ARG A 106 6.70 7.98 1.98
C ARG A 106 5.53 8.96 2.01
N LEU A 107 5.82 10.22 1.70
CA LEU A 107 4.83 11.27 1.53
C LEU A 107 4.83 11.77 0.08
N ILE A 108 3.67 12.26 -0.34
CA ILE A 108 3.45 12.93 -1.62
C ILE A 108 2.84 14.29 -1.31
N SER A 109 3.41 15.34 -1.88
CA SER A 109 2.86 16.70 -1.85
C SER A 109 2.49 17.11 -3.26
N VAL A 110 1.35 17.78 -3.42
CA VAL A 110 0.90 18.33 -4.69
C VAL A 110 0.54 19.80 -4.49
N VAL A 111 1.22 20.66 -5.24
CA VAL A 111 0.98 22.10 -5.29
C VAL A 111 0.63 22.46 -6.73
N LEU A 112 -0.51 23.10 -6.93
CA LEU A 112 -0.97 23.59 -8.23
C LEU A 112 -1.11 25.12 -8.17
N GLY A 113 -0.94 25.81 -9.30
CA GLY A 113 -1.21 27.25 -9.38
C GLY A 113 -0.25 28.14 -8.57
N GLY A 114 0.98 27.69 -8.31
CA GLY A 114 1.97 28.51 -7.61
C GLY A 114 2.29 29.80 -8.38
N ALA A 115 2.41 30.92 -7.66
CA ALA A 115 2.65 32.24 -8.28
C ALA A 115 4.00 32.32 -9.01
N ASP A 116 5.01 31.62 -8.49
CA ASP A 116 6.36 31.59 -9.04
C ASP A 116 7.05 30.24 -8.76
N SER A 117 8.20 30.03 -9.39
CA SER A 117 8.95 28.78 -9.26
C SER A 117 9.47 28.53 -7.85
N ASN A 118 9.84 29.55 -7.07
CA ASN A 118 10.36 29.35 -5.71
C ASN A 118 9.22 29.02 -4.75
N SER A 119 8.05 29.64 -4.94
CA SER A 119 6.85 29.38 -4.16
C SER A 119 6.42 27.91 -4.24
N ARG A 120 6.33 27.29 -5.42
CA ARG A 120 5.94 25.85 -5.53
C ARG A 120 6.83 24.92 -4.71
N PHE A 121 8.14 25.20 -4.68
CA PHE A 121 9.11 24.41 -3.93
C PHE A 121 9.01 24.69 -2.43
N ALA A 122 8.86 25.95 -2.03
CA ALA A 122 8.71 26.33 -0.63
C ALA A 122 7.44 25.73 0.00
N GLN A 123 6.31 25.77 -0.71
CA GLN A 123 5.05 25.18 -0.23
C GLN A 123 5.14 23.66 -0.15
N SER A 124 5.74 23.00 -1.15
CA SER A 124 5.91 21.54 -1.12
C SER A 124 6.81 21.09 0.03
N ARG A 125 7.91 21.82 0.32
CA ARG A 125 8.75 21.56 1.50
C ARG A 125 7.95 21.69 2.80
N LYS A 126 7.18 22.79 2.96
CA LYS A 126 6.34 22.99 4.14
C LYS A 126 5.35 21.84 4.36
N LEU A 127 4.69 21.37 3.29
CA LEU A 127 3.75 20.24 3.38
C LEU A 127 4.45 18.94 3.78
N LEU A 128 5.59 18.63 3.15
CA LEU A 128 6.36 17.43 3.47
C LEU A 128 6.91 17.48 4.89
N ASP A 129 7.50 18.61 5.30
CA ASP A 129 8.02 18.80 6.66
C ASP A 129 6.93 18.70 7.71
N HIS A 130 5.76 19.32 7.47
CA HIS A 130 4.60 19.15 8.33
C HIS A 130 4.19 17.68 8.45
N GLY A 131 4.16 16.95 7.33
CA GLY A 131 3.85 15.52 7.32
C GLY A 131 4.83 14.69 8.14
N PHE A 132 6.14 14.88 7.94
CA PHE A 132 7.18 14.14 8.66
C PHE A 132 7.32 14.53 10.14
N ALA A 133 6.96 15.78 10.49
CA ALA A 133 6.99 16.26 11.87
C ALA A 133 5.80 15.76 12.68
N ASN A 134 4.62 15.65 12.08
CA ASN A 134 3.38 15.34 12.80
C ASN A 134 2.92 13.89 12.67
N TYR A 135 3.41 13.15 11.68
CA TYR A 135 2.98 11.78 11.45
C TYR A 135 4.15 10.80 11.41
N GLU A 136 3.82 9.53 11.61
CA GLU A 136 4.74 8.42 11.51
C GLU A 136 4.02 7.16 11.04
N SER A 137 4.74 6.32 10.29
CA SER A 137 4.26 5.02 9.83
C SER A 137 4.66 3.95 10.85
N LYS A 138 3.69 3.20 11.39
CA LYS A 138 3.94 2.06 12.28
C LYS A 138 3.51 0.78 11.58
N LYS A 139 4.46 -0.12 11.32
CA LYS A 139 4.16 -1.48 10.87
C LYS A 139 3.45 -2.22 12.00
N VAL A 140 2.22 -2.69 11.75
CA VAL A 140 1.39 -3.34 12.78
C VAL A 140 1.23 -4.84 12.57
N ASN A 141 1.46 -5.31 11.33
CA ASN A 141 1.54 -6.72 11.02
C ASN A 141 2.37 -6.98 9.77
N GLU A 142 2.75 -8.25 9.61
CA GLU A 142 3.43 -8.79 8.45
C GLU A 142 2.58 -9.91 7.86
N LYS A 143 2.64 -10.04 6.53
CA LYS A 143 1.98 -11.07 5.76
C LYS A 143 2.38 -12.45 6.27
N GLY A 144 1.39 -13.32 6.47
CA GLY A 144 1.61 -14.66 7.02
C GLY A 144 1.83 -14.71 8.53
N GLY A 145 1.90 -13.56 9.21
CA GLY A 145 1.98 -13.51 10.68
C GLY A 145 0.75 -14.15 11.33
N GLU A 146 0.99 -15.00 12.32
CA GLU A 146 -0.06 -15.75 13.01
C GLU A 146 -0.82 -14.85 14.00
N VAL A 147 -2.15 -14.90 13.96
CA VAL A 147 -3.02 -14.10 14.83
C VAL A 147 -3.71 -14.96 15.87
N ARG A 148 -4.37 -16.02 15.41
CA ARG A 148 -5.17 -16.89 16.28
C ARG A 148 -5.38 -18.25 15.63
N GLU A 149 -5.49 -19.29 16.44
CA GLU A 149 -5.96 -20.60 16.01
C GLU A 149 -7.50 -20.63 15.90
N VAL A 150 -7.98 -21.32 14.87
CA VAL A 150 -9.40 -21.51 14.56
C VAL A 150 -9.70 -23.00 14.54
N VAL A 151 -10.76 -23.40 15.25
CA VAL A 151 -11.19 -24.79 15.31
C VAL A 151 -11.94 -25.16 14.04
N ILE A 152 -11.49 -26.23 13.37
CA ILE A 152 -12.16 -26.77 12.19
C ILE A 152 -13.03 -27.96 12.58
N LYS A 153 -14.33 -27.81 12.39
CA LYS A 153 -15.32 -28.87 12.60
C LYS A 153 -15.35 -29.79 11.39
N LYS A 154 -15.34 -31.11 11.67
CA LYS A 154 -15.43 -32.18 10.64
C LYS A 154 -14.27 -32.17 9.63
N GLY A 155 -13.12 -31.61 10.00
CA GLY A 155 -11.89 -31.64 9.20
C GLY A 155 -11.03 -32.86 9.50
N LEU A 156 -10.12 -33.21 8.57
CA LEU A 156 -9.02 -34.15 8.87
C LEU A 156 -8.10 -33.59 9.97
N GLU A 157 -7.87 -32.28 9.92
CA GLU A 157 -7.25 -31.49 10.98
C GLU A 157 -8.31 -30.67 11.71
N ASN A 158 -8.17 -30.54 13.02
CA ASN A 158 -9.15 -29.85 13.86
C ASN A 158 -8.78 -28.40 14.18
N ILE A 159 -7.60 -27.95 13.72
CA ILE A 159 -7.06 -26.62 14.00
C ILE A 159 -6.42 -26.09 12.73
N ALA A 160 -6.70 -24.83 12.37
CA ALA A 160 -5.94 -24.06 11.39
C ALA A 160 -5.59 -22.69 11.96
N LYS A 161 -4.63 -22.01 11.34
CA LYS A 161 -4.16 -20.70 11.79
C LYS A 161 -4.76 -19.59 10.95
N ALA A 162 -5.22 -18.54 11.63
CA ALA A 162 -5.57 -17.27 11.02
C ALA A 162 -4.33 -16.42 10.85
N VAL A 163 -3.98 -16.13 9.60
CA VAL A 163 -2.81 -15.34 9.23
C VAL A 163 -3.21 -14.07 8.47
N TYR A 164 -2.39 -13.03 8.57
CA TYR A 164 -2.62 -11.79 7.81
C TYR A 164 -2.44 -12.01 6.29
N VAL A 165 -3.36 -11.46 5.50
CA VAL A 165 -3.31 -11.53 4.03
C VAL A 165 -2.13 -10.75 3.42
N ASP A 166 -1.75 -9.64 4.04
CA ASP A 166 -0.72 -8.72 3.55
C ASP A 166 -0.02 -7.97 4.71
N ASP A 167 1.02 -7.22 4.41
CA ASP A 167 1.64 -6.27 5.33
C ASP A 167 0.72 -5.06 5.54
N LEU A 168 0.60 -4.58 6.79
CA LEU A 168 -0.10 -3.31 7.07
C LEU A 168 0.79 -2.40 7.89
N SER A 169 0.88 -1.15 7.43
CA SER A 169 1.43 -0.04 8.19
C SER A 169 0.38 1.03 8.36
N LEU A 170 0.26 1.55 9.57
CA LEU A 170 -0.71 2.58 9.92
C LEU A 170 -0.03 3.94 9.98
N LEU A 171 -0.65 4.94 9.36
CA LEU A 171 -0.26 6.34 9.53
C LEU A 171 -0.87 6.87 10.83
N LEU A 172 -0.02 7.24 11.77
CA LEU A 172 -0.42 7.73 13.09
C LEU A 172 0.10 9.15 13.28
N SER A 173 -0.66 9.97 14.00
CA SER A 173 -0.08 11.20 14.54
C SER A 173 1.00 10.83 15.56
N ARG A 174 2.08 11.60 15.59
CA ARG A 174 3.18 11.36 16.53
C ARG A 174 2.67 11.32 17.96
N GLY A 175 3.15 10.33 18.72
CA GLY A 175 2.74 10.12 20.11
C GLY A 175 1.44 9.33 20.29
N GLN A 176 0.76 8.91 19.21
CA GLN A 176 -0.42 8.04 19.30
C GLN A 176 -0.10 6.54 19.18
N LYS A 177 1.19 6.14 19.10
CA LYS A 177 1.60 4.75 18.91
C LYS A 177 1.02 3.78 19.93
N ASP A 178 0.92 4.22 21.18
CA ASP A 178 0.50 3.39 22.32
C ASP A 178 -1.02 3.39 22.51
N LYS A 179 -1.72 4.29 21.79
CA LYS A 179 -3.19 4.35 21.80
C LYS A 179 -3.86 3.40 20.80
N VAL A 180 -3.06 2.72 19.97
CA VAL A 180 -3.59 1.79 18.96
C VAL A 180 -4.14 0.54 19.65
N LYS A 181 -5.46 0.39 19.62
CA LYS A 181 -6.17 -0.82 20.05
C LYS A 181 -6.39 -1.73 18.85
N ARG A 182 -6.23 -3.04 19.07
CA ARG A 182 -6.46 -4.09 18.07
C ARG A 182 -7.70 -4.89 18.42
N GLU A 183 -8.72 -4.86 17.56
CA GLU A 183 -9.94 -5.66 17.68
C GLU A 183 -9.89 -6.81 16.68
N ILE A 184 -9.84 -8.05 17.18
CA ILE A 184 -9.75 -9.26 16.35
C ILE A 184 -11.15 -9.88 16.22
N ARG A 185 -11.68 -9.91 15.01
CA ARG A 185 -12.96 -10.55 14.67
C ARG A 185 -12.71 -11.80 13.85
N VAL A 186 -12.57 -12.93 14.54
CA VAL A 186 -12.31 -14.24 13.91
C VAL A 186 -13.44 -15.20 14.25
N MET A 187 -13.85 -16.01 13.28
CA MET A 187 -14.83 -17.06 13.51
C MET A 187 -14.27 -18.09 14.50
N LYS A 188 -15.01 -18.39 15.58
CA LYS A 188 -14.55 -19.37 16.59
C LYS A 188 -14.43 -20.78 16.02
N SER A 189 -15.26 -21.13 15.05
CA SER A 189 -15.23 -22.43 14.39
C SER A 189 -15.68 -22.35 12.94
N ILE A 190 -15.04 -23.13 12.07
CA ILE A 190 -15.36 -23.21 10.63
C ILE A 190 -15.60 -24.68 10.27
N ALA A 191 -16.57 -24.95 9.40
CA ALA A 191 -16.83 -26.31 8.93
C ALA A 191 -15.94 -26.63 7.72
N ALA A 192 -15.37 -27.84 7.67
CA ALA A 192 -14.65 -28.31 6.50
C ALA A 192 -15.57 -28.51 5.26
N PRO A 193 -15.06 -28.36 4.03
CA PRO A 193 -13.68 -28.08 3.69
C PRO A 193 -13.31 -26.60 3.84
N VAL A 194 -12.10 -26.34 4.32
CA VAL A 194 -11.50 -24.99 4.35
C VAL A 194 -10.38 -24.94 3.34
N LYS A 195 -10.33 -23.90 2.50
CA LYS A 195 -9.22 -23.71 1.56
C LYS A 195 -8.18 -22.77 2.14
N LYS A 196 -6.91 -22.99 1.80
CA LYS A 196 -5.84 -22.02 2.01
C LYS A 196 -6.23 -20.69 1.34
N GLY A 197 -6.07 -19.58 2.05
CA GLY A 197 -6.48 -18.27 1.56
C GLY A 197 -7.95 -17.93 1.75
N GLN A 198 -8.78 -18.85 2.28
CA GLN A 198 -10.16 -18.54 2.62
C GLN A 198 -10.20 -17.49 3.73
N LYS A 199 -11.01 -16.44 3.56
CA LYS A 199 -11.24 -15.43 4.60
C LYS A 199 -11.96 -16.05 5.81
N ILE A 200 -11.34 -15.93 6.98
CA ILE A 200 -11.82 -16.52 8.24
C ILE A 200 -12.01 -15.48 9.35
N GLY A 201 -11.66 -14.23 9.08
CA GLY A 201 -11.87 -13.11 9.99
C GLY A 201 -11.26 -11.81 9.46
N GLU A 202 -11.18 -10.85 10.35
CA GLU A 202 -10.55 -9.55 10.12
C GLU A 202 -9.96 -9.01 11.43
N VAL A 203 -8.97 -8.14 11.30
CA VAL A 203 -8.40 -7.35 12.40
C VAL A 203 -8.67 -5.88 12.10
N ILE A 204 -9.26 -5.19 13.06
CA ILE A 204 -9.57 -3.76 12.99
C ILE A 204 -8.66 -3.03 13.99
N TYR A 205 -7.93 -2.03 13.50
CA TYR A 205 -7.09 -1.16 14.31
C TYR A 205 -7.82 0.15 14.57
N LYS A 206 -7.90 0.53 15.85
CA LYS A 206 -8.61 1.73 16.31
C LYS A 206 -7.71 2.62 17.15
N VAL A 207 -7.88 3.93 17.02
CA VAL A 207 -7.33 4.96 17.92
C VAL A 207 -8.49 5.84 18.35
N ASP A 208 -8.68 6.03 19.65
CA ASP A 208 -9.77 6.81 20.22
C ASP A 208 -11.16 6.40 19.64
N GLU A 209 -11.38 5.08 19.54
CA GLU A 209 -12.57 4.42 18.95
C GLU A 209 -12.79 4.63 17.44
N LYS A 210 -11.98 5.46 16.78
CA LYS A 210 -11.98 5.63 15.32
C LYS A 210 -11.16 4.53 14.65
N GLU A 211 -11.75 3.88 13.66
CA GLU A 211 -11.03 2.94 12.81
C GLU A 211 -9.98 3.66 11.96
N ILE A 212 -8.73 3.22 12.06
CA ILE A 212 -7.59 3.74 11.31
C ILE A 212 -7.04 2.75 10.29
N GLY A 213 -7.43 1.47 10.38
CA GLY A 213 -7.06 0.44 9.42
C GLY A 213 -7.77 -0.88 9.69
N ARG A 214 -7.92 -1.68 8.64
CA ARG A 214 -8.47 -3.03 8.71
C ARG A 214 -7.65 -3.95 7.82
N ILE A 215 -7.58 -5.23 8.20
CA ILE A 215 -6.96 -6.26 7.39
C ILE A 215 -7.67 -7.58 7.54
N ASP A 216 -7.82 -8.29 6.43
CA ASP A 216 -8.45 -9.60 6.39
C ASP A 216 -7.50 -10.70 6.90
N LEU A 217 -8.09 -11.67 7.57
CA LEU A 217 -7.42 -12.88 8.02
C LEU A 217 -7.82 -14.06 7.16
N ILE A 218 -6.83 -14.81 6.72
CA ILE A 218 -7.00 -15.98 5.86
C ILE A 218 -6.52 -17.26 6.55
N CYS A 219 -7.04 -18.40 6.11
CA CYS A 219 -6.58 -19.71 6.56
C CYS A 219 -5.20 -20.04 5.97
N ASP A 220 -4.29 -20.56 6.80
CA ASP A 220 -2.92 -20.92 6.43
C ASP A 220 -2.81 -22.15 5.52
N ARG A 221 -3.77 -23.07 5.62
CA ARG A 221 -3.75 -24.39 4.96
C ARG A 221 -5.10 -24.84 4.42
N ASP A 222 -5.07 -25.85 3.56
CA ASP A 222 -6.26 -26.59 3.13
C ASP A 222 -6.61 -27.64 4.18
N VAL A 223 -7.89 -27.74 4.54
CA VAL A 223 -8.41 -28.79 5.43
C VAL A 223 -9.60 -29.46 4.77
N GLU A 224 -9.39 -30.69 4.31
CA GLU A 224 -10.45 -31.51 3.74
C GLU A 224 -11.43 -31.99 4.81
N LYS A 225 -12.65 -32.35 4.37
CA LYS A 225 -13.61 -33.05 5.22
C LYS A 225 -13.03 -34.38 5.68
N ALA A 226 -13.23 -34.71 6.95
CA ALA A 226 -13.03 -36.05 7.45
C ALA A 226 -14.03 -36.99 6.76
N SER A 227 -13.54 -37.81 5.83
CA SER A 227 -14.34 -38.90 5.26
C SER A 227 -14.38 -40.08 6.23
N PHE A 228 -15.56 -40.68 6.40
CA PHE A 228 -15.79 -41.81 7.30
C PHE A 228 -14.79 -42.96 7.06
N THR A 229 -14.45 -43.23 5.81
CA THR A 229 -13.44 -44.21 5.39
C THR A 229 -12.03 -43.87 5.87
N LYS A 230 -11.61 -42.60 5.83
CA LYS A 230 -10.28 -42.15 6.32
C LYS A 230 -10.22 -42.22 7.87
N MET A 231 -11.30 -41.85 8.57
CA MET A 231 -11.39 -41.96 10.03
C MET A 231 -11.37 -43.42 10.49
N PHE A 232 -12.14 -44.30 9.84
CA PHE A 232 -12.19 -45.72 10.15
C PHE A 232 -10.85 -46.40 9.90
N LYS A 233 -10.17 -46.06 8.80
CA LYS A 233 -8.82 -46.54 8.50
C LYS A 233 -7.81 -46.09 9.56
N ARG A 234 -7.84 -44.83 10.02
CA ARG A 234 -6.96 -44.34 11.10
C ARG A 234 -7.18 -45.07 12.43
N LEU A 235 -8.44 -45.34 12.80
CA LEU A 235 -8.77 -46.12 14.00
C LEU A 235 -8.28 -47.56 13.88
N PHE A 236 -8.46 -48.20 12.71
CA PHE A 236 -7.97 -49.55 12.45
C PHE A 236 -6.44 -49.65 12.49
N THR A 237 -5.71 -48.69 11.88
CA THR A 237 -4.24 -48.70 11.89
C THR A 237 -3.68 -48.46 13.30
N ASN A 238 -4.27 -47.55 14.08
CA ASN A 238 -3.86 -47.34 15.46
C ASN A 238 -4.18 -48.56 16.34
N TRP A 239 -5.33 -49.20 16.15
CA TRP A 239 -5.68 -50.44 16.85
C TRP A 239 -4.74 -51.59 16.49
N TYR A 240 -4.40 -51.74 15.21
CA TYR A 240 -3.44 -52.74 14.73
C TYR A 240 -2.01 -52.49 15.24
N ASN A 241 -1.59 -51.23 15.37
CA ASN A 241 -0.26 -50.87 15.91
C ASN A 241 -0.16 -50.97 17.44
N ILE A 242 -1.26 -50.78 18.18
CA ILE A 242 -1.32 -51.05 19.63
C ILE A 242 -1.08 -52.54 19.93
N GLY A 243 -1.44 -53.43 19.00
CA GLY A 243 -1.13 -54.87 19.10
C GLY A 243 0.32 -55.25 18.79
N ARG A 244 1.19 -54.30 18.42
CA ARG A 244 2.60 -54.54 18.02
C ARG A 244 3.64 -53.75 18.82
N SER A 245 3.25 -53.05 19.88
CA SER A 245 4.17 -52.33 20.78
C SER A 245 4.44 -53.08 22.09
N VAL A 246 4.42 -54.41 22.05
CA VAL A 246 4.93 -55.29 23.10
C VAL A 246 5.84 -56.31 22.43
N GLU A 247 7.10 -55.91 22.20
CA GLU A 247 8.30 -56.75 22.19
C GLU A 247 9.54 -55.85 22.23
#